data_AF-A0A8T9ZBA2-F1
#
_entry.id   AF-A0A8T9ZBA2-F1
#
_cell.length_a   1.000
_cell.length_b   1.000
_cell.length_c   1.000
_cell.angle_alpha   90.00
_cell.angle_beta   90.00
_cell.angle_gamma   90.00
#
_symmetry.space_group_name_H-M   'P 1'
#
loop_
_entity.id
_entity.type
_entity.pdbx_description
1 polymer ?
#
loop_
_entity_poly.entity_id
_entity_poly.type
_entity_poly.pdbx_seq_one_letter_code
_entity_poly.pdbx_strand_id
1 'polypeptide(L)'
;MYKLNNMRVDNTIFSIEVIQDGMINRENNIEVGVFVHNVNNISDIHEYTQKMVIKEKRLHCNIDLKAMLQCNFLFQHGCIIDFYIKSNGRYYPIQMDVSEFEKKKDRISIMDILYLEVRRNNTLSFIGHQLQKSIKLSKLKIEDSGVEILFPMFHNNSIIDKEYWLVFKKRNDQGYDEVLKYKIYAKEGLCSFTGSVKEIFTQFTLINETIIDIFVGIEQYNSYAEVHIDFPFAKYNYTQVNNINFVKPYANNKGYLSIYTRASDEKPLTMNSVFSKKEESKLIKVAVLGSCVTRDNFNSKFNYDYKRYYECVLLQNQTSIISLMGKPVQLPLNKITELNQWDANDVRSDFEKSFLIQLKEKQPDYLIMDLFGDVFFGCIRLADTYVTNNYWKLGKTEFFKEIKQPTYLNIMTQPEEYLLLWKNAINDLFEILREELPHCKIILHKARFTDIYYDKNNQLNKMTPSIDVKELNKYWDTLDRYVLENFNVQFIDLNEKKYFSYEQHPWGVFGVHYEMNYYGDFLKSLHNLVLVNYLSTGKEVYRKIFDVIK
;
A
#
# COMPACT_ATOMS: atom_id res chain seq x y z
N MET A 1 -40.09 12.83 -18.23
CA MET A 1 -39.38 11.56 -17.98
C MET A 1 -38.32 11.40 -19.07
N TYR A 2 -37.17 10.78 -18.78
CA TYR A 2 -36.15 10.51 -19.80
C TYR A 2 -36.11 9.00 -20.07
N LYS A 3 -36.20 8.61 -21.34
CA LYS A 3 -36.20 7.20 -21.77
C LYS A 3 -35.06 6.97 -22.77
N LEU A 4 -34.29 5.91 -22.57
CA LEU A 4 -33.29 5.46 -23.52
C LEU A 4 -33.97 5.05 -24.83
N ASN A 5 -33.55 5.66 -25.93
CA ASN A 5 -34.01 5.31 -27.28
C ASN A 5 -33.03 4.37 -27.97
N ASN A 6 -31.73 4.66 -27.86
CA ASN A 6 -30.69 3.86 -28.48
C ASN A 6 -29.38 3.99 -27.69
N MET A 7 -28.57 2.95 -27.77
CA MET A 7 -27.23 2.92 -27.20
C MET A 7 -26.33 2.06 -28.06
N ARG A 8 -25.11 2.53 -28.28
CA ARG A 8 -24.07 1.80 -29.00
C ARG A 8 -22.73 2.01 -28.31
N VAL A 9 -21.92 0.97 -28.28
CA VAL A 9 -20.53 1.05 -27.86
C VAL A 9 -19.64 0.64 -29.02
N ASP A 10 -18.69 1.50 -29.38
CA ASP A 10 -17.76 1.27 -30.47
C ASP A 10 -16.35 1.70 -30.03
N ASN A 11 -15.41 0.74 -29.99
CA ASN A 11 -14.05 0.92 -29.49
C ASN A 11 -14.01 1.54 -28.08
N THR A 12 -13.81 2.86 -27.98
CA THR A 12 -13.77 3.61 -26.71
C THR A 12 -14.93 4.60 -26.57
N ILE A 13 -15.92 4.61 -27.47
CA ILE A 13 -17.02 5.58 -27.43
C ILE A 13 -18.31 4.87 -27.04
N PHE A 14 -18.93 5.38 -25.97
CA PHE A 14 -20.25 4.99 -25.52
C PHE A 14 -21.27 6.05 -25.97
N SER A 15 -22.02 5.74 -27.02
CA SER A 15 -23.03 6.61 -27.61
C SER A 15 -24.39 6.32 -27.00
N ILE A 16 -25.03 7.36 -26.46
CA ILE A 16 -26.40 7.30 -25.93
C ILE A 16 -27.31 8.27 -26.65
N GLU A 17 -28.55 7.83 -26.87
CA GLU A 17 -29.63 8.63 -27.40
C GLU A 17 -30.84 8.52 -26.45
N VAL A 18 -31.28 9.65 -25.93
CA VAL A 18 -32.33 9.72 -24.92
C VAL A 18 -33.48 10.59 -25.43
N ILE A 19 -34.71 10.12 -25.25
CA ILE A 19 -35.94 10.87 -25.52
C ILE A 19 -36.47 11.42 -24.20
N GLN A 20 -36.99 12.64 -24.23
CA GLN A 20 -37.71 13.25 -23.11
C GLN A 20 -39.20 13.30 -23.43
N ASP A 21 -40.03 12.86 -22.48
CA ASP A 21 -41.48 13.12 -22.56
C ASP A 21 -41.73 14.63 -22.37
N GLY A 22 -42.21 15.30 -23.43
CA GLY A 22 -42.49 16.74 -23.45
C GLY A 22 -41.60 17.53 -24.41
N MET A 23 -41.64 18.86 -24.35
CA MET A 23 -40.75 19.72 -25.14
C MET A 23 -39.37 19.82 -24.47
N ILE A 24 -38.31 19.55 -25.23
CA ILE A 24 -36.92 19.79 -24.79
C ILE A 24 -36.65 21.29 -24.90
N ASN A 25 -36.43 21.97 -23.77
CA ASN A 25 -35.99 23.36 -23.78
C ASN A 25 -34.52 23.44 -24.24
N ARG A 26 -34.29 24.11 -25.38
CA ARG A 26 -32.96 24.26 -25.99
C ARG A 26 -32.03 25.19 -25.22
N GLU A 27 -32.54 25.97 -24.28
CA GLU A 27 -31.75 26.88 -23.43
C GLU A 27 -31.15 26.20 -22.20
N ASN A 28 -31.61 24.98 -21.86
CA ASN A 28 -31.10 24.26 -20.70
C ASN A 28 -29.72 23.65 -21.01
N ASN A 29 -28.75 23.81 -20.11
CA ASN A 29 -27.52 23.00 -20.13
C ASN A 29 -27.87 21.58 -19.68
N ILE A 30 -27.95 20.65 -20.64
CA ILE A 30 -28.28 19.24 -20.40
C ILE A 30 -27.00 18.41 -20.54
N GLU A 31 -26.68 17.68 -19.49
CA GLU A 31 -25.51 16.80 -19.41
C GLU A 31 -25.98 15.38 -19.10
N VAL A 32 -25.18 14.38 -19.50
CA VAL A 32 -25.26 13.05 -18.90
C VAL A 32 -24.27 13.00 -17.75
N GLY A 33 -24.76 12.65 -16.57
CA GLY A 33 -23.94 12.29 -15.41
C GLY A 33 -23.80 10.79 -15.33
N VAL A 34 -22.55 10.32 -15.27
CA VAL A 34 -22.19 8.92 -15.13
C VAL A 34 -21.59 8.73 -13.74
N PHE A 35 -22.23 7.89 -12.94
CA PHE A 35 -21.82 7.59 -11.57
C PHE A 35 -21.22 6.19 -11.50
N VAL A 36 -20.00 6.09 -10.97
CA VAL A 36 -19.30 4.82 -10.82
C VAL A 36 -19.05 4.55 -9.33
N HIS A 37 -19.39 3.35 -8.86
CA HIS A 37 -19.21 2.92 -7.46
C HIS A 37 -19.04 1.40 -7.35
N ASN A 38 -18.62 0.88 -6.20
CA ASN A 38 -18.49 -0.56 -5.97
C ASN A 38 -19.73 -1.10 -5.22
N VAL A 39 -20.26 -2.26 -5.64
CA VAL A 39 -21.37 -2.95 -4.96
C VAL A 39 -21.12 -3.09 -3.45
N ASN A 40 -19.86 -3.32 -3.06
CA ASN A 40 -19.46 -3.58 -1.67
C ASN A 40 -18.97 -2.33 -0.93
N ASN A 41 -18.77 -1.20 -1.62
CA ASN A 41 -18.34 0.05 -0.99
C ASN A 41 -18.98 1.28 -1.66
N ILE A 42 -20.04 1.79 -1.04
CA ILE A 42 -20.84 2.93 -1.54
C ILE A 42 -20.18 4.28 -1.19
N SER A 43 -19.08 4.30 -0.42
CA SER A 43 -18.38 5.57 -0.09
C SER A 43 -17.64 6.19 -1.27
N ASP A 44 -17.31 5.40 -2.29
CA ASP A 44 -16.42 5.78 -3.39
C ASP A 44 -17.25 6.00 -4.67
N ILE A 45 -18.06 7.07 -4.67
CA ILE A 45 -18.89 7.47 -5.82
C ILE A 45 -18.16 8.52 -6.63
N HIS A 46 -17.85 8.21 -7.88
CA HIS A 46 -17.24 9.15 -8.82
C HIS A 46 -18.26 9.61 -9.87
N GLU A 47 -18.35 10.93 -10.08
CA GLU A 47 -19.19 11.53 -11.12
C GLU A 47 -18.33 11.99 -12.30
N TYR A 48 -18.68 11.55 -13.50
CA TYR A 48 -18.21 12.12 -14.75
C TYR A 48 -19.41 12.75 -15.49
N THR A 49 -19.28 13.98 -15.96
CA THR A 49 -20.34 14.62 -16.75
C THR A 49 -19.88 14.94 -18.17
N GLN A 50 -20.80 14.78 -19.12
CA GLN A 50 -20.58 15.13 -20.51
C GLN A 50 -21.80 15.86 -21.07
N LYS A 51 -21.58 16.98 -21.75
CA LYS A 51 -22.65 17.76 -22.39
C LYS A 51 -23.34 16.97 -23.49
N MET A 52 -24.67 17.03 -23.51
CA MET A 52 -25.48 16.41 -24.55
C MET A 52 -25.81 17.42 -25.66
N VAL A 53 -25.89 16.92 -26.89
CA VAL A 53 -26.30 17.68 -28.06
C VAL A 53 -27.75 17.37 -28.38
N ILE A 54 -28.57 18.41 -28.49
CA ILE A 54 -29.97 18.28 -28.92
C ILE A 54 -29.99 18.18 -30.45
N LYS A 55 -30.48 17.07 -30.99
CA LYS A 55 -30.78 16.92 -32.42
C LYS A 55 -32.26 16.62 -32.57
N GLU A 56 -32.96 17.51 -33.26
CA GLU A 56 -34.42 17.49 -33.40
C GLU A 56 -35.16 17.51 -32.05
N LYS A 57 -35.57 16.32 -31.56
CA LYS A 57 -36.26 16.06 -30.29
C LYS A 57 -35.57 14.97 -29.45
N ARG A 58 -34.27 14.74 -29.68
CA ARG A 58 -33.49 13.71 -29.00
C ARG A 58 -32.20 14.28 -28.44
N LEU A 59 -31.78 13.76 -27.30
CA LEU A 59 -30.54 14.10 -26.63
C LEU A 59 -29.49 13.07 -27.00
N HIS A 60 -28.40 13.51 -27.61
CA HIS A 60 -27.30 12.65 -28.02
C HIS A 60 -26.05 12.96 -27.22
N CYS A 61 -25.34 11.93 -26.78
CA CYS A 61 -24.04 12.07 -26.17
C CYS A 61 -23.12 10.94 -26.61
N ASN A 62 -21.87 11.29 -26.90
CA ASN A 62 -20.77 10.35 -27.08
C ASN A 62 -19.85 10.52 -25.87
N ILE A 63 -19.74 9.48 -25.07
CA ILE A 63 -18.90 9.46 -23.88
C ILE A 63 -17.62 8.70 -24.24
N ASP A 64 -16.46 9.33 -24.04
CA ASP A 64 -15.19 8.63 -24.19
C ASP A 64 -14.93 7.78 -22.94
N LEU A 65 -14.94 6.47 -23.11
CA LEU A 65 -14.60 5.50 -22.08
C LEU A 65 -13.18 5.75 -21.52
N LYS A 66 -12.25 6.29 -22.33
CA LYS A 66 -10.93 6.71 -21.83
C LYS A 66 -11.03 7.83 -20.80
N ALA A 67 -11.92 8.80 -21.02
CA ALA A 67 -12.14 9.89 -20.09
C ALA A 67 -12.76 9.38 -18.77
N MET A 68 -13.62 8.36 -18.84
CA MET A 68 -14.12 7.67 -17.64
C MET A 68 -13.03 6.88 -16.90
N LEU A 69 -12.06 6.31 -17.64
CA LEU A 69 -10.93 5.54 -17.10
C LEU A 69 -9.85 6.42 -16.43
N GLN A 70 -9.69 7.67 -16.89
CA GLN A 70 -8.71 8.62 -16.34
C GLN A 70 -9.09 9.18 -14.95
N CYS A 71 -10.28 8.88 -14.43
CA CYS A 71 -10.74 9.29 -13.10
C CYS A 71 -10.02 8.57 -11.93
N ASN A 72 -8.75 8.14 -12.08
CA ASN A 72 -8.01 7.31 -11.11
C ASN A 72 -8.75 6.01 -10.71
N PHE A 73 -9.50 5.43 -11.65
CA PHE A 73 -10.39 4.30 -11.37
C PHE A 73 -9.83 2.97 -11.89
N LEU A 74 -9.92 1.93 -11.05
CA LEU A 74 -9.72 0.54 -11.46
C LEU A 74 -11.09 -0.07 -11.77
N PHE A 75 -11.39 -0.33 -13.05
CA PHE A 75 -12.51 -1.20 -13.38
C PHE A 75 -12.24 -2.59 -12.82
N GLN A 76 -13.01 -2.96 -11.81
CA GLN A 76 -12.90 -4.22 -11.11
C GLN A 76 -14.23 -4.96 -11.14
N HIS A 77 -14.18 -6.26 -10.86
CA HIS A 77 -15.39 -7.05 -10.69
C HIS A 77 -16.31 -6.41 -9.63
N GLY A 78 -17.59 -6.24 -9.98
CA GLY A 78 -18.58 -5.63 -9.08
C GLY A 78 -18.62 -4.10 -9.10
N CYS A 79 -17.97 -3.42 -10.05
CA CYS A 79 -18.24 -1.99 -10.25
C CYS A 79 -19.64 -1.77 -10.84
N ILE A 80 -20.36 -0.75 -10.38
CA ILE A 80 -21.65 -0.31 -10.94
C ILE A 80 -21.41 0.99 -11.68
N ILE A 81 -22.06 1.13 -12.85
CA ILE A 81 -22.11 2.37 -13.64
C ILE A 81 -23.57 2.78 -13.82
N ASP A 82 -23.97 3.89 -13.23
CA ASP A 82 -25.32 4.43 -13.32
C ASP A 82 -25.35 5.70 -14.18
N PHE A 83 -26.32 5.82 -15.09
CA PHE A 83 -26.46 6.97 -15.99
C PHE A 83 -27.69 7.80 -15.64
N TYR A 84 -27.48 9.11 -15.53
CA TYR A 84 -28.52 10.10 -15.24
C TYR A 84 -28.45 11.28 -16.20
N ILE A 85 -29.59 11.90 -16.48
CA ILE A 85 -29.63 13.23 -17.10
C ILE A 85 -29.47 14.27 -16.00
N LYS A 86 -28.46 15.12 -16.11
CA LYS A 86 -28.26 16.29 -15.28
C LYS A 86 -28.82 17.51 -16.00
N SER A 87 -29.85 18.11 -15.42
CA SER A 87 -30.48 19.33 -15.94
C SER A 87 -30.72 20.29 -14.78
N ASN A 88 -30.18 21.51 -14.87
CA ASN A 88 -30.28 22.54 -13.84
C ASN A 88 -29.84 22.05 -12.45
N GLY A 89 -28.75 21.27 -12.39
CA GLY A 89 -28.19 20.75 -11.14
C GLY A 89 -28.95 19.57 -10.51
N ARG A 90 -30.01 19.07 -11.14
CA ARG A 90 -30.76 17.88 -10.68
C ARG A 90 -30.51 16.69 -11.60
N TYR A 91 -30.47 15.50 -11.00
CA TYR A 91 -30.26 14.23 -11.70
C TYR A 91 -31.59 13.51 -11.89
N TYR A 92 -31.81 13.04 -13.10
CA TYR A 92 -33.01 12.30 -13.48
C TYR A 92 -32.59 10.95 -14.07
N PRO A 93 -33.10 9.82 -13.55
CA PRO A 93 -32.72 8.50 -14.05
C PRO A 93 -33.19 8.33 -15.49
N ILE A 94 -32.33 7.75 -16.33
CA ILE A 94 -32.70 7.37 -17.70
C ILE A 94 -33.42 6.03 -17.63
N GLN A 95 -34.71 6.01 -17.97
CA GLN A 95 -35.50 4.78 -18.00
C GLN A 95 -35.12 3.92 -19.19
N MET A 96 -35.09 2.60 -19.02
CA MET A 96 -34.73 1.65 -20.07
C MET A 96 -35.66 0.45 -20.03
N ASP A 97 -36.07 -0.03 -21.21
CA ASP A 97 -36.78 -1.30 -21.35
C ASP A 97 -35.77 -2.45 -21.41
N VAL A 98 -35.57 -3.10 -20.27
CA VAL A 98 -34.61 -4.19 -20.11
C VAL A 98 -34.90 -5.36 -21.06
N SER A 99 -36.18 -5.57 -21.42
CA SER A 99 -36.61 -6.73 -22.22
C SER A 99 -36.20 -6.64 -23.70
N GLU A 100 -36.01 -5.42 -24.23
CA GLU A 100 -35.48 -5.20 -25.58
C GLU A 100 -33.96 -5.45 -25.65
N PHE A 101 -33.25 -5.20 -24.54
CA PHE A 101 -31.79 -5.37 -24.45
C PHE A 101 -31.37 -6.81 -24.10
N GLU A 102 -32.11 -7.51 -23.23
CA GLU A 102 -31.82 -8.91 -22.88
C GLU A 102 -31.86 -9.84 -24.10
N LYS A 103 -32.68 -9.53 -25.12
CA LYS A 103 -32.76 -10.30 -26.38
C LYS A 103 -31.43 -10.33 -27.15
N LYS A 104 -30.54 -9.35 -26.96
CA LYS A 104 -29.27 -9.27 -27.69
C LYS A 104 -28.09 -9.97 -26.99
N LYS A 105 -28.20 -10.35 -25.71
CA LYS A 105 -27.06 -10.87 -24.90
C LYS A 105 -25.78 -10.02 -25.04
N ASP A 106 -25.92 -8.72 -25.23
CA ASP A 106 -24.79 -7.82 -25.52
C ASP A 106 -23.97 -7.60 -24.25
N ARG A 107 -22.90 -8.38 -24.08
CA ARG A 107 -21.80 -8.03 -23.18
C ARG A 107 -21.02 -6.90 -23.82
N ILE A 108 -20.96 -5.76 -23.14
CA ILE A 108 -20.19 -4.61 -23.61
C ILE A 108 -18.75 -4.81 -23.13
N SER A 109 -17.86 -5.26 -24.01
CA SER A 109 -16.43 -5.34 -23.66
C SER A 109 -15.87 -3.92 -23.49
N ILE A 110 -15.27 -3.65 -22.32
CA ILE A 110 -14.59 -2.37 -22.03
C ILE A 110 -13.08 -2.58 -22.07
N MET A 111 -12.62 -3.73 -21.59
CA MET A 111 -11.26 -4.23 -21.72
C MET A 111 -11.31 -5.67 -22.22
N ASP A 112 -10.16 -6.27 -22.55
CA ASP A 112 -10.09 -7.68 -22.96
C ASP A 112 -10.60 -8.65 -21.88
N ILE A 113 -10.48 -8.23 -20.62
CA ILE A 113 -10.80 -9.04 -19.44
C ILE A 113 -11.91 -8.43 -18.61
N LEU A 114 -12.52 -7.34 -19.06
CA LEU A 114 -13.64 -6.72 -18.36
C LEU A 114 -14.75 -6.37 -19.34
N TYR A 115 -15.97 -6.80 -19.00
CA TYR A 115 -17.17 -6.45 -19.71
C TYR A 115 -18.24 -5.91 -18.76
N LEU A 116 -19.17 -5.14 -19.31
CA LEU A 116 -20.35 -4.66 -18.61
C LEU A 116 -21.56 -5.49 -19.01
N GLU A 117 -22.35 -5.86 -18.01
CA GLU A 117 -23.68 -6.40 -18.18
C GLU A 117 -24.71 -5.40 -17.68
N VAL A 118 -25.84 -5.32 -18.38
CA VAL A 118 -26.96 -4.47 -17.99
C VAL A 118 -27.55 -4.96 -16.68
N ARG A 119 -27.75 -4.07 -15.70
CA ARG A 119 -28.42 -4.41 -14.45
C ARG A 119 -29.92 -4.56 -14.67
N ARG A 120 -30.54 -5.52 -13.99
CA ARG A 120 -31.99 -5.74 -14.00
C ARG A 120 -32.72 -4.73 -13.12
N ASN A 121 -32.63 -3.45 -13.50
CA ASN A 121 -33.41 -2.36 -12.95
C ASN A 121 -34.02 -1.56 -14.12
N ASN A 122 -35.09 -0.81 -13.88
CA ASN A 122 -35.77 -0.05 -14.94
C ASN A 122 -34.99 1.20 -15.40
N THR A 123 -33.69 1.27 -15.09
CA THR A 123 -32.82 2.43 -15.30
C THR A 123 -31.59 2.03 -16.09
N LEU A 124 -30.99 2.95 -16.85
CA LEU A 124 -29.74 2.69 -17.55
C LEU A 124 -28.59 2.53 -16.55
N SER A 125 -28.23 1.27 -16.29
CA SER A 125 -27.27 0.89 -15.27
C SER A 125 -26.54 -0.39 -15.68
N PHE A 126 -25.25 -0.45 -15.36
CA PHE A 126 -24.39 -1.59 -15.69
C PHE A 126 -23.65 -2.10 -14.46
N ILE A 127 -23.29 -3.38 -14.49
CA ILE A 127 -22.35 -3.99 -13.56
C ILE A 127 -21.16 -4.55 -14.34
N GLY A 128 -19.96 -4.27 -13.82
CA GLY A 128 -18.71 -4.75 -14.38
C GLY A 128 -18.38 -6.16 -13.90
N HIS A 129 -18.01 -6.99 -14.86
CA HIS A 129 -17.57 -8.34 -14.64
C HIS A 129 -16.18 -8.53 -15.24
N GLN A 130 -15.32 -9.19 -14.48
CA GLN A 130 -14.06 -9.67 -15.01
C GLN A 130 -14.32 -11.02 -15.69
N LEU A 131 -13.84 -11.19 -16.92
CA LEU A 131 -13.79 -12.48 -17.59
C LEU A 131 -12.84 -13.40 -16.80
N GLN A 132 -13.39 -14.44 -16.17
CA GLN A 132 -12.60 -15.62 -15.76
C GLN A 132 -12.24 -16.44 -17.00
N LYS A 133 -11.37 -15.91 -17.86
CA LYS A 133 -10.73 -16.70 -18.91
C LYS A 133 -9.34 -17.01 -18.44
N SER A 134 -8.98 -18.27 -18.23
CA SER A 134 -7.57 -18.63 -18.13
C SER A 134 -6.89 -18.56 -19.50
N ILE A 135 -5.56 -18.45 -19.50
CA ILE A 135 -4.76 -18.38 -20.73
C ILE A 135 -4.10 -19.74 -20.97
N LYS A 136 -4.30 -20.28 -22.17
CA LYS A 136 -3.50 -21.40 -22.65
C LYS A 136 -2.13 -20.93 -23.11
N LEU A 137 -1.09 -21.55 -22.57
CA LEU A 137 0.27 -21.29 -23.02
C LEU A 137 0.51 -21.90 -24.40
N SER A 138 1.20 -21.14 -25.26
CA SER A 138 1.79 -21.65 -26.49
C SER A 138 3.05 -22.47 -26.18
N LYS A 139 3.77 -22.12 -25.10
CA LYS A 139 4.95 -22.84 -24.63
C LYS A 139 5.21 -22.59 -23.14
N LEU A 140 5.62 -23.65 -22.44
CA LEU A 140 6.15 -23.60 -21.08
C LEU A 140 7.39 -24.48 -21.01
N LYS A 141 8.53 -23.88 -20.71
CA LYS A 141 9.79 -24.58 -20.45
C LYS A 141 10.38 -24.07 -19.14
N ILE A 142 10.67 -24.98 -18.22
CA ILE A 142 11.40 -24.69 -16.98
C ILE A 142 12.43 -25.81 -16.85
N GLU A 143 13.68 -25.47 -17.12
CA GLU A 143 14.85 -26.36 -17.10
C GLU A 143 16.07 -25.58 -16.60
N ASP A 144 17.20 -26.24 -16.37
CA ASP A 144 18.42 -25.58 -15.89
C ASP A 144 18.88 -24.44 -16.83
N SER A 145 18.56 -24.54 -18.12
CA SER A 145 18.83 -23.50 -19.13
C SER A 145 18.02 -22.21 -18.94
N GLY A 146 16.92 -22.25 -18.17
CA GLY A 146 16.05 -21.11 -17.93
C GLY A 146 14.55 -21.42 -17.92
N VAL A 147 13.78 -20.36 -17.69
CA VAL A 147 12.33 -20.29 -17.83
C VAL A 147 11.99 -19.63 -19.16
N GLU A 148 11.13 -20.27 -19.94
CA GLU A 148 10.56 -19.72 -21.17
C GLU A 148 9.03 -19.91 -21.14
N ILE A 149 8.30 -18.82 -21.26
CA ILE A 149 6.84 -18.80 -21.28
C ILE A 149 6.38 -18.00 -22.49
N LEU A 150 5.56 -18.65 -23.33
CA LEU A 150 4.91 -18.03 -24.48
C LEU A 150 3.39 -18.18 -24.36
N PHE A 151 2.66 -17.10 -24.62
CA PHE A 151 1.21 -17.12 -24.66
C PHE A 151 0.67 -16.12 -25.69
N PRO A 152 -0.53 -16.34 -26.26
CA PRO A 152 -1.12 -15.42 -27.22
C PRO A 152 -1.53 -14.11 -26.56
N MET A 153 -1.37 -13.00 -27.28
CA MET A 153 -1.95 -11.72 -26.89
C MET A 153 -3.47 -11.83 -26.80
N PHE A 154 -4.08 -11.06 -25.90
CA PHE A 154 -5.54 -10.96 -25.83
C PHE A 154 -6.06 -10.19 -27.06
N HIS A 155 -7.24 -10.58 -27.56
CA HIS A 155 -7.78 -10.22 -28.88
C HIS A 155 -7.54 -8.74 -29.31
N ASN A 156 -7.22 -8.60 -30.60
CA ASN A 156 -6.52 -7.44 -31.17
C ASN A 156 -7.45 -6.43 -31.87
N ASN A 157 -8.67 -6.19 -31.35
CA ASN A 157 -9.59 -5.23 -31.98
C ASN A 157 -9.36 -3.77 -31.53
N SER A 158 -8.47 -3.53 -30.56
CA SER A 158 -8.19 -2.19 -30.03
C SER A 158 -6.82 -1.67 -30.48
N ILE A 159 -6.78 -0.48 -31.07
CA ILE A 159 -5.57 0.24 -31.59
C ILE A 159 -4.73 0.85 -30.43
N ILE A 160 -4.72 0.24 -29.24
CA ILE A 160 -4.29 0.93 -28.02
C ILE A 160 -3.22 0.11 -27.28
N ASP A 161 -2.24 0.82 -26.73
CA ASP A 161 -1.10 0.27 -26.00
C ASP A 161 -1.57 -0.55 -24.79
N LYS A 162 -1.14 -1.81 -24.76
CA LYS A 162 -1.36 -2.77 -23.68
C LYS A 162 -0.01 -3.16 -23.12
N GLU A 163 0.11 -3.20 -21.80
CA GLU A 163 1.28 -3.76 -21.16
C GLU A 163 0.95 -5.12 -20.55
N TYR A 164 1.83 -6.09 -20.79
CA TYR A 164 1.70 -7.44 -20.28
C TYR A 164 2.75 -7.68 -19.19
N TRP A 165 2.34 -8.40 -18.16
CA TRP A 165 3.16 -8.71 -17.01
C TRP A 165 3.10 -10.21 -16.74
N LEU A 166 4.24 -10.81 -16.39
CA LEU A 166 4.28 -12.16 -15.81
C LEU A 166 4.41 -12.01 -14.31
N VAL A 167 3.45 -12.57 -13.58
CA VAL A 167 3.27 -12.30 -12.16
C VAL A 167 3.39 -13.61 -11.40
N PHE A 168 4.37 -13.69 -10.52
CA PHE A 168 4.61 -14.83 -9.65
C PHE A 168 4.18 -14.45 -8.24
N LYS A 169 3.35 -15.27 -7.59
CA LYS A 169 2.84 -15.00 -6.24
C LYS A 169 3.01 -16.20 -5.33
N LYS A 170 3.79 -16.06 -4.26
CA LYS A 170 3.96 -17.11 -3.25
C LYS A 170 2.70 -17.19 -2.38
N ARG A 171 2.15 -18.39 -2.20
CA ARG A 171 0.97 -18.63 -1.35
C ARG A 171 1.35 -18.62 0.12
N ASN A 172 0.42 -18.17 0.94
CA ASN A 172 0.38 -18.41 2.38
C ASN A 172 -1.06 -18.69 2.86
N ASP A 173 -1.24 -18.86 4.17
CA ASP A 173 -2.55 -19.18 4.77
C ASP A 173 -3.61 -18.07 4.61
N GLN A 174 -3.20 -16.85 4.27
CA GLN A 174 -4.06 -15.67 4.13
C GLN A 174 -4.17 -15.17 2.68
N GLY A 175 -3.62 -15.89 1.70
CA GLY A 175 -3.54 -15.49 0.30
C GLY A 175 -2.12 -15.51 -0.25
N TYR A 176 -1.53 -14.32 -0.48
CA TYR A 176 -0.18 -14.17 -1.04
C TYR A 176 0.64 -13.13 -0.24
N ASP A 177 1.89 -13.42 0.07
CA ASP A 177 2.82 -12.55 0.81
C ASP A 177 3.95 -11.96 -0.04
N GLU A 178 4.46 -12.73 -1.01
CA GLU A 178 5.54 -12.32 -1.93
C GLU A 178 5.03 -12.27 -3.38
N VAL A 179 5.28 -11.16 -4.09
CA VAL A 179 4.85 -10.94 -5.47
C VAL A 179 6.00 -10.41 -6.30
N LEU A 180 6.24 -11.04 -7.45
CA LEU A 180 7.24 -10.63 -8.43
C LEU A 180 6.58 -10.41 -9.79
N LYS A 181 6.88 -9.27 -10.43
CA LYS A 181 6.31 -8.88 -11.72
C LYS A 181 7.41 -8.63 -12.74
N TYR A 182 7.29 -9.23 -13.91
CA TYR A 182 8.16 -8.98 -15.06
C TYR A 182 7.36 -8.41 -16.21
N LYS A 183 7.78 -7.27 -16.73
CA LYS A 183 7.20 -6.73 -17.96
C LYS A 183 7.54 -7.66 -19.13
N ILE A 184 6.55 -7.98 -19.95
CA ILE A 184 6.68 -8.92 -21.06
C ILE A 184 6.69 -8.16 -22.37
N TYR A 185 7.59 -8.56 -23.28
CA TYR A 185 7.60 -8.04 -24.64
C TYR A 185 6.53 -8.75 -25.49
N ALA A 186 5.68 -7.96 -26.14
CA ALA A 186 4.63 -8.43 -27.03
C ALA A 186 4.99 -8.08 -28.48
N LYS A 187 4.99 -9.08 -29.36
CA LYS A 187 5.27 -8.91 -30.79
C LYS A 187 4.49 -9.93 -31.62
N GLU A 188 3.95 -9.50 -32.75
CA GLU A 188 3.29 -10.38 -33.74
C GLU A 188 2.18 -11.28 -33.14
N GLY A 189 1.43 -10.78 -32.14
CA GLY A 189 0.33 -11.51 -31.51
C GLY A 189 0.75 -12.49 -30.41
N LEU A 190 2.02 -12.52 -30.03
CA LEU A 190 2.58 -13.38 -28.99
C LEU A 190 3.29 -12.56 -27.90
N CYS A 191 3.11 -12.98 -26.65
CA CYS A 191 3.82 -12.48 -25.49
C CYS A 191 4.90 -13.49 -25.10
N SER A 192 6.13 -13.00 -24.91
CA SER A 192 7.32 -13.82 -24.65
C SER A 192 8.07 -13.38 -23.41
N PHE A 193 8.23 -14.30 -22.47
CA PHE A 193 9.09 -14.14 -21.31
C PHE A 193 10.20 -15.19 -21.31
N THR A 194 11.43 -14.74 -21.09
CA THR A 194 12.59 -15.59 -20.81
C THR A 194 13.32 -15.08 -19.58
N GLY A 195 13.83 -15.99 -18.76
CA GLY A 195 14.61 -15.62 -17.57
C GLY A 195 15.33 -16.82 -16.98
N SER A 196 16.26 -16.59 -16.06
CA SER A 196 16.94 -17.67 -15.36
C SER A 196 16.08 -18.23 -14.23
N VAL A 197 16.01 -19.56 -14.11
CA VAL A 197 15.36 -20.24 -12.97
C VAL A 197 15.95 -19.74 -11.65
N LYS A 198 17.28 -19.60 -11.60
CA LYS A 198 17.97 -19.09 -10.42
C LYS A 198 17.56 -17.65 -10.12
N GLU A 199 17.57 -16.76 -11.11
CA GLU A 199 17.25 -15.34 -10.90
C GLU A 199 15.79 -15.11 -10.48
N ILE A 200 14.86 -15.89 -11.01
CA ILE A 200 13.44 -15.77 -10.68
C ILE A 200 13.18 -16.35 -9.29
N PHE A 201 13.57 -17.60 -9.06
CA PHE A 201 13.13 -18.32 -7.86
C PHE A 201 13.99 -18.05 -6.62
N THR A 202 15.20 -17.51 -6.75
CA THR A 202 15.96 -17.03 -5.58
C THR A 202 15.43 -15.72 -5.00
N GLN A 203 14.50 -15.05 -5.68
CA GLN A 203 13.81 -13.88 -5.13
C GLN A 203 12.67 -14.26 -4.18
N PHE A 204 12.30 -15.54 -4.13
CA PHE A 204 11.29 -16.04 -3.21
C PHE A 204 11.93 -16.74 -2.00
N THR A 205 11.27 -16.64 -0.85
CA THR A 205 11.61 -17.50 0.30
C THR A 205 11.12 -18.93 0.01
N LEU A 206 11.99 -19.76 -0.57
CA LEU A 206 11.68 -21.16 -0.88
C LEU A 206 11.89 -22.03 0.37
N ILE A 207 10.80 -22.41 1.03
CA ILE A 207 10.80 -23.52 2.00
C ILE A 207 10.24 -24.78 1.33
N ASN A 208 10.40 -25.95 1.97
CA ASN A 208 9.82 -27.17 1.42
C ASN A 208 8.30 -27.01 1.24
N GLU A 209 7.78 -27.50 0.11
CA GLU A 209 6.34 -27.49 -0.22
C GLU A 209 5.71 -26.09 -0.39
N THR A 210 6.51 -25.07 -0.67
CA THR A 210 6.00 -23.75 -1.06
C THR A 210 5.32 -23.81 -2.42
N ILE A 211 4.22 -23.07 -2.55
CA ILE A 211 3.48 -22.93 -3.80
C ILE A 211 3.62 -21.50 -4.31
N ILE A 212 4.00 -21.34 -5.57
CA ILE A 212 4.03 -20.04 -6.25
C ILE A 212 3.07 -20.10 -7.44
N ASP A 213 2.01 -19.31 -7.41
CA ASP A 213 1.08 -19.20 -8.54
C ASP A 213 1.60 -18.24 -9.60
N ILE A 214 1.34 -18.56 -10.87
CA ILE A 214 1.72 -17.72 -12.00
C ILE A 214 0.48 -17.17 -12.68
N PHE A 215 0.48 -15.85 -12.91
CA PHE A 215 -0.56 -15.11 -13.59
C PHE A 215 0.02 -14.30 -14.75
N VAL A 216 -0.85 -13.97 -15.69
CA VAL A 216 -0.60 -12.87 -16.63
C VAL A 216 -1.34 -11.65 -16.12
N GLY A 217 -0.59 -10.58 -15.83
CA GLY A 217 -1.13 -9.25 -15.59
C GLY A 217 -1.32 -8.52 -16.92
N ILE A 218 -2.44 -7.84 -17.05
CA ILE A 218 -2.74 -6.99 -18.20
C ILE A 218 -3.03 -5.60 -17.67
N GLU A 219 -2.29 -4.63 -18.18
CA GLU A 219 -2.46 -3.23 -17.85
C GLU A 219 -2.92 -2.46 -19.08
N GLN A 220 -4.05 -1.78 -18.94
CA GLN A 220 -4.66 -0.98 -20.00
C GLN A 220 -5.41 0.19 -19.36
N TYR A 221 -5.16 1.41 -19.82
CA TYR A 221 -5.80 2.64 -19.30
C TYR A 221 -5.67 2.83 -17.78
N ASN A 222 -4.49 2.58 -17.19
CA ASN A 222 -4.25 2.61 -15.74
C ASN A 222 -5.09 1.61 -14.93
N SER A 223 -5.76 0.67 -15.60
CA SER A 223 -6.43 -0.46 -14.97
C SER A 223 -5.58 -1.71 -15.10
N TYR A 224 -5.41 -2.44 -14.00
CA TYR A 224 -4.63 -3.66 -13.93
C TYR A 224 -5.50 -4.81 -13.49
N ALA A 225 -5.44 -5.93 -14.21
CA ALA A 225 -6.05 -7.16 -13.76
C ALA A 225 -5.23 -8.39 -14.14
N GLU A 226 -5.44 -9.45 -13.37
CA GLU A 226 -4.67 -10.68 -13.44
C GLU A 226 -5.51 -11.84 -13.90
N VAL A 227 -4.86 -12.71 -14.67
CA VAL A 227 -5.49 -13.85 -15.30
C VAL A 227 -4.69 -15.10 -15.01
N HIS A 228 -5.39 -16.18 -14.64
CA HIS A 228 -4.78 -17.48 -14.43
C HIS A 228 -4.24 -18.08 -15.73
N ILE A 229 -3.18 -18.87 -15.61
CA ILE A 229 -2.60 -19.61 -16.72
C ILE A 229 -3.04 -21.07 -16.62
N ASP A 230 -3.56 -21.65 -17.70
CA ASP A 230 -3.84 -23.08 -17.76
C ASP A 230 -2.54 -23.87 -17.69
N PHE A 231 -2.52 -24.91 -16.85
CA PHE A 231 -1.38 -25.82 -16.85
C PHE A 231 -1.37 -26.67 -18.12
N PRO A 232 -0.31 -26.63 -18.95
CA PRO A 232 -0.17 -27.57 -20.04
C PRO A 232 0.14 -28.93 -19.42
N PHE A 233 -0.85 -29.85 -19.37
CA PHE A 233 -0.77 -31.17 -18.74
C PHE A 233 0.38 -32.02 -19.31
N ALA A 234 1.60 -31.76 -18.82
CA ALA A 234 2.85 -32.40 -19.21
C ALA A 234 3.62 -32.81 -17.96
N LYS A 235 4.54 -33.78 -18.12
CA LYS A 235 5.42 -34.21 -17.04
C LYS A 235 6.63 -33.26 -16.97
N TYR A 236 6.80 -32.63 -15.83
CA TYR A 236 7.96 -31.77 -15.54
C TYR A 236 8.79 -32.36 -14.42
N ASN A 237 10.11 -32.26 -14.58
CA ASN A 237 11.08 -32.62 -13.55
C ASN A 237 11.34 -31.43 -12.63
N TYR A 238 11.86 -31.73 -11.44
CA TYR A 238 12.42 -30.72 -10.57
C TYR A 238 13.66 -30.11 -11.22
N THR A 239 13.69 -28.80 -11.30
CA THR A 239 14.81 -28.00 -11.80
C THR A 239 15.52 -27.36 -10.62
N GLN A 240 16.84 -27.37 -10.63
CA GLN A 240 17.62 -26.86 -9.51
C GLN A 240 17.61 -25.32 -9.51
N VAL A 241 17.23 -24.71 -8.37
CA VAL A 241 17.33 -23.26 -8.17
C VAL A 241 18.66 -22.92 -7.51
N ASN A 242 19.01 -23.67 -6.46
CA ASN A 242 20.26 -23.56 -5.72
C ASN A 242 20.63 -24.94 -5.15
N ASN A 243 21.69 -25.00 -4.33
CA ASN A 243 22.24 -26.26 -3.84
C ASN A 243 21.22 -27.13 -3.09
N ILE A 244 20.19 -26.52 -2.49
CA ILE A 244 19.22 -27.23 -1.65
C ILE A 244 17.79 -27.13 -2.17
N ASN A 245 17.47 -26.18 -3.05
CA ASN A 245 16.10 -25.93 -3.50
C ASN A 245 15.91 -26.28 -4.97
N PHE A 246 14.76 -26.91 -5.22
CA PHE A 246 14.31 -27.28 -6.53
C PHE A 246 12.88 -26.79 -6.76
N VAL A 247 12.57 -26.47 -8.01
CA VAL A 247 11.24 -26.02 -8.43
C VAL A 247 10.70 -26.92 -9.52
N LYS A 248 9.37 -27.09 -9.54
CA LYS A 248 8.70 -27.86 -10.56
C LYS A 248 7.36 -27.22 -10.89
N PRO A 249 7.08 -26.90 -12.17
CA PRO A 249 5.74 -26.50 -12.55
C PRO A 249 4.74 -27.65 -12.38
N TYR A 250 3.55 -27.34 -11.87
CA TYR A 250 2.48 -28.29 -11.63
C TYR A 250 1.11 -27.63 -11.81
N ALA A 251 0.08 -28.47 -12.01
CA ALA A 251 -1.32 -28.02 -11.97
C ALA A 251 -1.79 -27.97 -10.51
N ASN A 252 -2.27 -26.82 -10.06
CA ASN A 252 -2.98 -26.74 -8.80
C ASN A 252 -4.36 -27.42 -8.88
N ASN A 253 -5.07 -27.45 -7.76
CA ASN A 253 -6.41 -28.02 -7.61
C ASN A 253 -7.49 -27.43 -8.54
N LYS A 254 -7.24 -26.27 -9.17
CA LYS A 254 -8.12 -25.67 -10.17
C LYS A 254 -7.65 -25.88 -11.62
N GLY A 255 -6.55 -26.61 -11.82
CA GLY A 255 -5.95 -26.86 -13.14
C GLY A 255 -5.05 -25.73 -13.65
N TYR A 256 -4.74 -24.73 -12.81
CA TYR A 256 -3.89 -23.61 -13.20
C TYR A 256 -2.42 -23.88 -12.92
N LEU A 257 -1.54 -23.25 -13.69
CA LEU A 257 -0.10 -23.31 -13.56
C LEU A 257 0.36 -22.67 -12.25
N SER A 258 1.03 -23.50 -11.46
CA SER A 258 1.73 -23.10 -10.25
C SER A 258 3.12 -23.75 -10.25
N ILE A 259 4.01 -23.29 -9.39
CA ILE A 259 5.32 -23.87 -9.14
C ILE A 259 5.30 -24.45 -7.74
N TYR A 260 5.78 -25.69 -7.61
CA TYR A 260 5.96 -26.39 -6.36
C TYR A 260 7.45 -26.45 -6.03
N THR A 261 7.81 -26.16 -4.79
CA THR A 261 9.20 -26.20 -4.33
C THR A 261 9.48 -27.48 -3.54
N ARG A 262 10.72 -27.94 -3.60
CA ARG A 262 11.23 -29.01 -2.76
C ARG A 262 12.62 -28.66 -2.26
N ALA A 263 12.88 -28.90 -0.97
CA ALA A 263 14.23 -28.84 -0.41
C ALA A 263 14.85 -30.26 -0.38
N SER A 264 16.16 -30.41 -0.63
CA SER A 264 16.87 -31.69 -0.46
C SER A 264 17.14 -31.99 1.01
N ASP A 265 16.98 -33.26 1.41
CA ASP A 265 17.13 -33.74 2.80
C ASP A 265 18.59 -33.86 3.30
N GLU A 266 19.59 -33.48 2.50
CA GLU A 266 21.01 -33.64 2.88
C GLU A 266 21.54 -32.46 3.72
N LYS A 267 22.02 -32.78 4.93
CA LYS A 267 22.77 -31.83 5.78
C LYS A 267 24.05 -31.37 5.07
N PRO A 268 24.44 -30.09 5.15
CA PRO A 268 25.54 -29.57 4.34
C PRO A 268 26.89 -30.12 4.83
N LEU A 269 27.60 -30.84 3.95
CA LEU A 269 29.03 -31.14 4.09
C LEU A 269 29.84 -29.93 3.63
N THR A 270 30.69 -29.45 4.53
CA THR A 270 31.63 -28.35 4.34
C THR A 270 32.77 -28.75 3.39
N MET A 271 32.92 -28.05 2.27
CA MET A 271 34.20 -28.01 1.56
C MET A 271 34.50 -26.62 1.00
N ASN A 272 35.73 -26.18 1.27
CA ASN A 272 36.29 -24.86 1.00
C ASN A 272 36.32 -24.52 -0.49
N SER A 273 35.69 -23.41 -0.88
CA SER A 273 35.97 -22.73 -2.14
C SER A 273 36.50 -21.34 -1.86
N VAL A 274 37.61 -21.00 -2.51
CA VAL A 274 38.40 -19.77 -2.29
C VAL A 274 37.72 -18.51 -2.86
N PHE A 275 36.46 -18.64 -3.30
CA PHE A 275 35.55 -17.52 -3.60
C PHE A 275 34.12 -17.79 -3.08
N SER A 276 33.97 -18.28 -1.84
CA SER A 276 32.67 -18.40 -1.19
C SER A 276 32.61 -17.73 0.17
N LYS A 277 31.79 -16.68 0.26
CA LYS A 277 30.77 -16.49 1.31
C LYS A 277 29.61 -15.74 0.67
N LYS A 278 28.63 -16.48 0.15
CA LYS A 278 27.29 -15.92 -0.04
C LYS A 278 26.65 -16.03 1.34
N GLU A 279 26.85 -15.02 2.18
CA GLU A 279 25.94 -14.82 3.30
C GLU A 279 24.54 -14.77 2.68
N GLU A 280 23.59 -15.50 3.26
CA GLU A 280 22.18 -15.19 3.09
C GLU A 280 22.07 -13.66 3.14
N SER A 281 21.53 -13.00 2.11
CA SER A 281 21.31 -11.56 2.22
C SER A 281 20.24 -11.37 3.29
N LYS A 282 20.66 -11.35 4.54
CA LYS A 282 19.82 -11.10 5.71
C LYS A 282 19.10 -9.78 5.39
N LEU A 283 17.79 -9.84 5.23
CA LEU A 283 16.99 -8.63 5.14
C LEU A 283 17.37 -7.75 6.33
N ILE A 284 17.55 -6.46 6.07
CA ILE A 284 17.95 -5.53 7.11
C ILE A 284 16.77 -5.42 8.07
N LYS A 285 16.97 -5.90 9.29
CA LYS A 285 15.95 -5.88 10.33
C LYS A 285 15.84 -4.47 10.87
N VAL A 286 14.66 -3.90 10.75
CA VAL A 286 14.35 -2.57 11.29
C VAL A 286 13.29 -2.70 12.38
N ALA A 287 13.47 -1.97 13.47
CA ALA A 287 12.42 -1.72 14.44
C ALA A 287 12.01 -0.25 14.37
N VAL A 288 10.74 0.03 14.64
CA VAL A 288 10.19 1.39 14.65
C VAL A 288 9.65 1.73 16.03
N LEU A 289 10.14 2.83 16.60
CA LEU A 289 9.60 3.48 17.79
C LEU A 289 9.14 4.89 17.40
N GLY A 290 7.90 5.05 16.96
CA GLY A 290 7.49 6.31 16.34
C GLY A 290 6.02 6.35 16.02
N SER A 291 5.64 7.09 14.99
CA SER A 291 4.25 7.31 14.59
C SER A 291 4.01 6.88 13.14
N CYS A 292 2.82 7.17 12.62
CA CYS A 292 2.44 6.89 11.23
C CYS A 292 3.47 7.44 10.23
N VAL A 293 4.06 8.61 10.50
CA VAL A 293 5.04 9.26 9.62
C VAL A 293 6.32 8.44 9.42
N THR A 294 6.68 7.60 10.39
CA THR A 294 7.83 6.68 10.28
C THR A 294 7.37 5.28 9.89
N ARG A 295 6.35 4.75 10.58
CA ARG A 295 5.82 3.39 10.38
C ARG A 295 5.38 3.16 8.94
N ASP A 296 4.68 4.13 8.34
CA ASP A 296 4.07 3.92 7.02
C ASP A 296 5.10 3.81 5.90
N ASN A 297 6.36 4.19 6.14
CA ASN A 297 7.45 3.87 5.21
C ASN A 297 7.69 2.35 5.04
N PHE A 298 7.23 1.55 6.02
CA PHE A 298 7.25 0.09 6.00
C PHE A 298 5.85 -0.49 5.81
N ASN A 299 5.05 0.17 4.96
CA ASN A 299 3.71 -0.27 4.57
C ASN A 299 3.59 -0.25 3.04
N SER A 300 3.20 -1.39 2.45
CA SER A 300 3.13 -1.56 0.99
C SER A 300 2.11 -0.65 0.29
N LYS A 301 1.22 0.03 1.03
CA LYS A 301 0.36 1.09 0.48
C LYS A 301 1.13 2.38 0.14
N PHE A 302 2.22 2.65 0.85
CA PHE A 302 3.02 3.87 0.70
C PHE A 302 4.32 3.58 -0.05
N ASN A 303 4.97 2.45 0.27
CA ASN A 303 6.16 1.97 -0.42
C ASN A 303 5.98 0.51 -0.80
N TYR A 304 5.59 0.23 -2.04
CA TYR A 304 5.21 -1.13 -2.45
C TYR A 304 6.32 -2.17 -2.26
N ASP A 305 7.58 -1.81 -2.47
CA ASP A 305 8.72 -2.73 -2.58
C ASP A 305 9.69 -2.73 -1.40
N TYR A 306 9.37 -2.06 -0.27
CA TYR A 306 10.27 -1.96 0.89
C TYR A 306 10.75 -3.32 1.42
N LYS A 307 9.90 -4.36 1.31
CA LYS A 307 10.18 -5.74 1.76
C LYS A 307 11.31 -6.42 0.99
N ARG A 308 11.75 -5.85 -0.14
CA ARG A 308 12.94 -6.32 -0.86
C ARG A 308 14.24 -6.03 -0.10
N TYR A 309 14.21 -5.04 0.80
CA TYR A 309 15.40 -4.52 1.46
C TYR A 309 15.31 -4.61 2.99
N TYR A 310 14.10 -4.43 3.54
CA TYR A 310 13.88 -4.30 4.98
C TYR A 310 12.83 -5.29 5.50
N GLU A 311 13.08 -5.83 6.68
CA GLU A 311 12.11 -6.55 7.49
C GLU A 311 11.77 -5.67 8.72
N CYS A 312 10.54 -5.16 8.81
CA CYS A 312 10.09 -4.44 10.01
C CYS A 312 9.71 -5.47 11.09
N VAL A 313 10.65 -5.76 12.00
CA VAL A 313 10.54 -6.84 12.98
C VAL A 313 9.79 -6.46 14.25
N LEU A 314 9.65 -5.15 14.50
CA LEU A 314 9.00 -4.62 15.69
C LEU A 314 8.50 -3.19 15.46
N LEU A 315 7.35 -2.86 16.04
CA LEU A 315 6.74 -1.54 15.98
C LEU A 315 6.12 -1.21 17.35
N GLN A 316 6.46 -0.03 17.88
CA GLN A 316 5.68 0.65 18.91
C GLN A 316 5.20 1.97 18.32
N ASN A 317 3.89 2.19 18.33
CA ASN A 317 3.29 3.33 17.67
C ASN A 317 2.79 4.38 18.69
N GLN A 318 3.16 5.65 18.47
CA GLN A 318 2.64 6.81 19.18
C GLN A 318 2.80 6.76 20.71
N THR A 319 3.94 6.23 21.18
CA THR A 319 4.31 6.18 22.60
C THR A 319 5.25 7.32 22.96
N SER A 320 5.07 7.91 24.14
CA SER A 320 6.04 8.84 24.74
C SER A 320 7.18 8.07 25.38
N ILE A 321 8.40 8.58 25.28
CA ILE A 321 9.59 7.99 25.90
C ILE A 321 9.47 7.96 27.44
N ILE A 322 8.83 8.97 28.03
CA ILE A 322 8.51 8.98 29.47
C ILE A 322 7.66 7.77 29.85
N SER A 323 6.64 7.45 29.04
CA SER A 323 5.82 6.25 29.25
C SER A 323 6.66 4.99 29.09
N LEU A 324 7.41 4.88 28.00
CA LEU A 324 8.19 3.68 27.66
C LEU A 324 9.16 3.26 28.78
N MET A 325 9.79 4.24 29.43
CA MET A 325 10.73 4.04 30.53
C MET A 325 10.08 3.95 31.92
N GLY A 326 8.77 4.14 32.01
CA GLY A 326 8.02 3.97 33.25
C GLY A 326 7.92 2.51 33.69
N LYS A 327 7.45 2.29 34.92
CA LYS A 327 7.11 0.94 35.40
C LYS A 327 5.91 0.36 34.62
N PRO A 328 5.93 -0.93 34.27
CA PRO A 328 4.77 -1.61 33.68
C PRO A 328 3.53 -1.53 34.57
N VAL A 329 2.36 -1.38 33.95
CA VAL A 329 1.06 -1.39 34.61
C VAL A 329 0.16 -2.40 33.93
N GLN A 330 -0.47 -3.24 34.72
CA GLN A 330 -1.43 -4.20 34.19
C GLN A 330 -2.72 -3.48 33.78
N LEU A 331 -3.05 -3.55 32.51
CA LEU A 331 -4.30 -3.02 31.97
C LEU A 331 -5.32 -4.16 31.86
N PRO A 332 -6.43 -4.15 32.63
CA PRO A 332 -7.42 -5.21 32.55
C PRO A 332 -8.02 -5.29 31.13
N LEU A 333 -7.96 -6.47 30.51
CA LEU A 333 -8.40 -6.67 29.12
C LEU A 333 -9.86 -6.25 28.90
N ASN A 334 -10.73 -6.48 29.89
CA ASN A 334 -12.13 -6.08 29.86
C ASN A 334 -12.34 -4.55 29.90
N LYS A 335 -11.28 -3.77 30.14
CA LYS A 335 -11.31 -2.30 30.14
C LYS A 335 -10.76 -1.68 28.86
N ILE A 336 -10.19 -2.48 27.96
CA ILE A 336 -9.80 -2.06 26.61
C ILE A 336 -11.00 -2.24 25.68
N THR A 337 -11.92 -1.29 25.73
CA THR A 337 -13.17 -1.30 24.96
C THR A 337 -13.06 -0.43 23.71
N GLU A 338 -13.96 -0.64 22.74
CA GLU A 338 -14.16 0.26 21.57
C GLU A 338 -12.96 0.38 20.61
N LEU A 339 -11.92 -0.45 20.79
CA LEU A 339 -10.74 -0.51 19.92
C LEU A 339 -10.73 -1.79 19.08
N ASN A 340 -10.18 -1.70 17.86
CA ASN A 340 -9.83 -2.88 17.09
C ASN A 340 -8.62 -3.61 17.73
N GLN A 341 -8.34 -4.83 17.29
CA GLN A 341 -7.27 -5.66 17.86
C GLN A 341 -5.88 -4.98 17.81
N TRP A 342 -5.59 -4.26 16.74
CA TRP A 342 -4.29 -3.60 16.56
C TRP A 342 -4.13 -2.43 17.54
N ASP A 343 -5.11 -1.55 17.64
CA ASP A 343 -5.10 -0.43 18.59
C ASP A 343 -5.12 -0.91 20.03
N ALA A 344 -5.86 -1.98 20.33
CA ALA A 344 -5.86 -2.61 21.65
C ALA A 344 -4.48 -3.17 22.04
N ASN A 345 -3.77 -3.78 21.09
CA ASN A 345 -2.41 -4.28 21.30
C ASN A 345 -1.40 -3.15 21.50
N ASP A 346 -1.52 -2.05 20.74
CA ASP A 346 -0.63 -0.88 20.85
C ASP A 346 -0.77 -0.20 22.22
N VAL A 347 -2.00 0.01 22.69
CA VAL A 347 -2.28 0.52 24.05
C VAL A 347 -1.74 -0.45 25.11
N ARG A 348 -1.97 -1.76 24.96
CA ARG A 348 -1.45 -2.75 25.90
C ARG A 348 0.07 -2.73 25.98
N SER A 349 0.75 -2.67 24.84
CA SER A 349 2.21 -2.63 24.80
C SER A 349 2.78 -1.38 25.49
N ASP A 350 2.11 -0.22 25.36
CA ASP A 350 2.47 1.00 26.08
C ASP A 350 2.32 0.85 27.60
N PHE A 351 1.32 0.11 28.07
CA PHE A 351 1.12 -0.13 29.51
C PHE A 351 2.10 -1.16 30.06
N GLU A 352 2.30 -2.26 29.34
CA GLU A 352 3.17 -3.38 29.75
C GLU A 352 4.66 -3.10 29.49
N LYS A 353 4.98 -2.02 28.76
CA LYS A 353 6.35 -1.64 28.33
C LYS A 353 7.02 -2.76 27.52
N SER A 354 6.22 -3.54 26.81
CA SER A 354 6.66 -4.78 26.18
C SER A 354 7.62 -4.57 25.01
N PHE A 355 7.64 -3.35 24.44
CA PHE A 355 8.54 -3.00 23.34
C PHE A 355 10.02 -3.18 23.70
N LEU A 356 10.47 -2.78 24.89
CA LEU A 356 11.89 -2.91 25.28
C LEU A 356 12.33 -4.37 25.36
N ILE A 357 11.46 -5.23 25.89
CA ILE A 357 11.70 -6.68 25.99
C ILE A 357 11.80 -7.27 24.58
N GLN A 358 10.82 -6.98 23.73
CA GLN A 358 10.81 -7.48 22.35
C GLN A 358 11.98 -6.92 21.54
N LEU A 359 12.39 -5.67 21.76
CA LEU A 359 13.51 -5.07 21.05
C LEU A 359 14.81 -5.84 21.33
N LYS A 360 15.06 -6.15 22.61
CA LYS A 360 16.17 -7.00 23.06
C LYS A 360 16.11 -8.40 22.47
N GLU A 361 14.93 -9.00 22.33
CA GLU A 361 14.77 -10.32 21.71
C GLU A 361 15.02 -10.30 20.19
N LYS A 362 14.53 -9.27 19.50
CA LYS A 362 14.57 -9.20 18.03
C LYS A 362 15.93 -8.78 17.47
N GLN A 363 16.74 -8.05 18.25
CA GLN A 363 18.08 -7.57 17.86
C GLN A 363 18.09 -6.98 16.42
N PRO A 364 17.32 -5.92 16.15
CA PRO A 364 17.27 -5.30 14.83
C PRO A 364 18.61 -4.66 14.46
N ASP A 365 18.92 -4.62 13.17
CA ASP A 365 20.11 -3.93 12.65
C ASP A 365 19.94 -2.40 12.79
N TYR A 366 18.70 -1.90 12.71
CA TYR A 366 18.36 -0.48 12.89
C TYR A 366 17.13 -0.27 13.78
N LEU A 367 17.20 0.71 14.67
CA LEU A 367 16.04 1.30 15.35
C LEU A 367 15.79 2.68 14.75
N ILE A 368 14.62 2.86 14.14
CA ILE A 368 14.19 4.15 13.58
C ILE A 368 13.16 4.75 14.53
N MET A 369 13.44 5.95 15.01
CA MET A 369 12.60 6.61 16.01
C MET A 369 12.17 8.01 15.61
N ASP A 370 10.94 8.37 15.96
CA ASP A 370 10.44 9.74 15.92
C ASP A 370 9.80 10.12 17.26
N LEU A 371 9.69 11.42 17.53
CA LEU A 371 9.27 11.96 18.82
C LEU A 371 7.86 12.54 18.78
N PHE A 372 7.03 12.09 17.83
CA PHE A 372 5.64 12.54 17.69
C PHE A 372 4.84 12.32 18.96
N GLY A 373 5.00 11.15 19.59
CA GLY A 373 4.26 10.79 20.81
C GLY A 373 4.53 11.76 21.96
N ASP A 374 5.78 12.17 22.13
CA ASP A 374 6.18 13.12 23.17
C ASP A 374 5.65 14.53 22.91
N VAL A 375 5.76 14.99 21.65
CA VAL A 375 5.35 16.34 21.26
C VAL A 375 3.82 16.49 21.28
N PHE A 376 3.09 15.46 20.82
CA PHE A 376 1.66 15.59 20.55
C PHE A 376 0.76 15.08 21.67
N PHE A 377 1.10 13.94 22.28
CA PHE A 377 0.23 13.31 23.28
C PHE A 377 0.64 13.69 24.71
N GLY A 378 1.93 13.68 25.01
CA GLY A 378 2.40 13.75 26.39
C GLY A 378 1.99 12.50 27.19
N CYS A 379 1.85 12.64 28.51
CA CYS A 379 1.61 11.54 29.43
C CYS A 379 0.46 11.80 30.40
N ILE A 380 -0.09 10.71 30.93
CA ILE A 380 -0.92 10.69 32.14
C ILE A 380 -0.06 10.13 33.26
N ARG A 381 0.01 10.84 34.38
CA ARG A 381 0.63 10.34 35.60
C ARG A 381 -0.34 9.39 36.30
N LEU A 382 0.14 8.16 36.52
CA LEU A 382 -0.47 7.19 37.43
C LEU A 382 0.35 7.16 38.73
N ALA A 383 -0.09 6.43 39.76
CA ALA A 383 0.50 6.46 41.10
C ALA A 383 2.04 6.49 41.11
N ASP A 384 2.67 5.47 40.50
CA ASP A 384 4.14 5.30 40.47
C ASP A 384 4.72 5.21 39.05
N THR A 385 3.98 5.66 38.03
CA THR A 385 4.43 5.56 36.63
C THR A 385 3.73 6.57 35.71
N TYR A 386 4.10 6.55 34.43
CA TYR A 386 3.46 7.30 33.36
C TYR A 386 2.96 6.37 32.26
N VAL A 387 1.85 6.75 31.63
CA VAL A 387 1.33 6.13 30.40
C VAL A 387 1.13 7.21 29.34
N THR A 388 1.28 6.86 28.07
CA THR A 388 1.13 7.85 26.99
C THR A 388 -0.32 8.32 26.94
N ASN A 389 -0.55 9.63 26.89
CA ASN A 389 -1.89 10.20 26.76
C ASN A 389 -2.39 10.14 25.31
N ASN A 390 -2.38 8.96 24.70
CA ASN A 390 -2.86 8.77 23.34
C ASN A 390 -4.40 8.84 23.32
N TYR A 391 -4.94 10.06 23.39
CA TYR A 391 -6.37 10.31 23.46
C TYR A 391 -7.15 9.85 22.20
N TRP A 392 -6.46 9.48 21.10
CA TRP A 392 -7.09 8.84 19.95
C TRP A 392 -7.45 7.37 20.18
N LYS A 393 -6.72 6.70 21.08
CA LYS A 393 -6.89 5.27 21.41
C LYS A 393 -7.31 5.08 22.86
N LEU A 394 -6.44 5.48 23.79
CA LEU A 394 -6.67 5.36 25.23
C LEU A 394 -7.95 6.09 25.65
N GLY A 395 -8.22 7.26 25.07
CA GLY A 395 -9.41 8.07 25.37
C GLY A 395 -10.75 7.38 25.10
N LYS A 396 -10.77 6.31 24.30
CA LYS A 396 -11.97 5.51 23.98
C LYS A 396 -12.21 4.34 24.95
N THR A 397 -11.20 4.00 25.75
CA THR A 397 -11.25 2.84 26.64
C THR A 397 -12.06 3.12 27.90
N GLU A 398 -12.72 2.10 28.44
CA GLU A 398 -13.39 2.20 29.75
C GLU A 398 -12.39 2.51 30.87
N PHE A 399 -11.15 2.00 30.76
CA PHE A 399 -10.08 2.35 31.69
C PHE A 399 -9.90 3.86 31.84
N PHE A 400 -9.84 4.59 30.72
CA PHE A 400 -9.65 6.05 30.73
C PHE A 400 -10.82 6.78 31.39
N LYS A 401 -12.06 6.31 31.19
CA LYS A 401 -13.26 6.88 31.82
C LYS A 401 -13.27 6.71 33.34
N GLU A 402 -12.61 5.66 33.85
CA GLU A 402 -12.53 5.37 35.29
C GLU A 402 -11.41 6.13 36.01
N ILE A 403 -10.47 6.74 35.28
CA ILE A 403 -9.41 7.55 35.90
C ILE A 403 -10.06 8.79 36.52
N LYS A 404 -10.14 8.83 37.85
CA LYS A 404 -10.64 9.98 38.60
C LYS A 404 -9.54 11.04 38.66
N GLN A 405 -9.81 12.22 38.10
CA GLN A 405 -8.91 13.38 38.11
C GLN A 405 -7.50 13.05 37.55
N PRO A 406 -7.40 12.64 36.28
CA PRO A 406 -6.11 12.37 35.64
C PRO A 406 -5.19 13.60 35.71
N THR A 407 -3.96 13.38 36.13
CA THR A 407 -2.91 14.41 36.07
C THR A 407 -2.19 14.26 34.73
N TYR A 408 -2.41 15.23 33.84
CA TYR A 408 -1.78 15.28 32.53
C TYR A 408 -0.46 16.02 32.59
N LEU A 409 0.52 15.56 31.82
CA LEU A 409 1.80 16.22 31.64
C LEU A 409 2.09 16.30 30.14
N ASN A 410 2.21 17.53 29.62
CA ASN A 410 2.48 17.76 28.20
C ASN A 410 3.50 18.89 28.04
N ILE A 411 4.39 18.76 27.06
CA ILE A 411 5.45 19.73 26.78
C ILE A 411 4.93 21.15 26.47
N MET A 412 3.72 21.26 25.91
CA MET A 412 3.09 22.52 25.56
C MET A 412 2.62 23.30 26.79
N THR A 413 2.23 22.61 27.85
CA THR A 413 1.58 23.20 29.04
C THR A 413 2.47 23.19 30.28
N GLN A 414 3.40 22.24 30.38
CA GLN A 414 4.37 22.10 31.46
C GLN A 414 5.78 21.83 30.90
N PRO A 415 6.36 22.73 30.08
CA PRO A 415 7.61 22.45 29.35
C PRO A 415 8.79 22.11 30.26
N GLU A 416 8.96 22.81 31.40
CA GLU A 416 10.09 22.58 32.30
C GLU A 416 10.05 21.19 32.96
N GLU A 417 8.92 20.84 33.57
CA GLU A 417 8.72 19.52 34.20
C GLU A 417 8.77 18.40 33.16
N TYR A 418 8.10 18.59 32.01
CA TYR A 418 8.09 17.61 30.93
C TYR A 418 9.49 17.36 30.38
N LEU A 419 10.25 18.42 30.06
CA LEU A 419 11.60 18.28 29.51
C LEU A 419 12.56 17.64 30.51
N LEU A 420 12.43 17.91 31.81
CA LEU A 420 13.25 17.26 32.83
C LEU A 420 13.01 15.74 32.84
N LEU A 421 11.74 15.32 32.88
CA LEU A 421 11.37 13.89 32.89
C LEU A 421 11.73 13.21 31.57
N TRP A 422 11.46 13.87 30.44
CA TRP A 422 11.78 13.35 29.12
C TRP A 422 13.30 13.17 28.94
N LYS A 423 14.13 14.12 29.42
CA LYS A 423 15.59 13.99 29.37
C LYS A 423 16.09 12.81 30.18
N ASN A 424 15.54 12.56 31.37
CA ASN A 424 15.89 11.38 32.15
C ASN A 424 15.50 10.10 31.40
N ALA A 425 14.25 10.04 30.89
CA ALA A 425 13.76 8.87 30.17
C ALA A 425 14.54 8.59 28.87
N ILE A 426 14.88 9.61 28.08
CA ILE A 426 15.66 9.40 26.85
C ILE A 426 17.09 8.97 27.17
N ASN A 427 17.70 9.51 28.24
CA ASN A 427 19.01 9.04 28.71
C ASN A 427 18.95 7.55 29.08
N ASP A 428 17.98 7.15 29.92
CA ASP A 428 17.80 5.76 30.33
C ASP A 428 17.56 4.84 29.12
N LEU A 429 16.76 5.28 28.14
CA LEU A 429 16.55 4.53 26.91
C LEU A 429 17.87 4.31 26.16
N PHE A 430 18.66 5.35 25.94
CA PHE A 430 19.94 5.23 25.23
C PHE A 430 20.98 4.43 26.00
N GLU A 431 20.93 4.41 27.34
CA GLU A 431 21.74 3.49 28.15
C GLU A 431 21.35 2.03 27.89
N ILE A 432 20.05 1.71 27.91
CA ILE A 432 19.55 0.37 27.57
C ILE A 432 19.93 -0.02 26.14
N LEU A 433 19.75 0.87 25.17
CA LEU A 433 20.09 0.59 23.76
C LEU A 433 21.59 0.29 23.60
N ARG A 434 22.45 1.03 24.30
CA ARG A 434 23.91 0.81 24.30
C ARG A 434 24.28 -0.53 24.92
N GLU A 435 23.63 -0.91 26.02
CA GLU A 435 23.97 -2.12 26.78
C GLU A 435 23.39 -3.39 26.16
N GLU A 436 22.14 -3.34 25.73
CA GLU A 436 21.36 -4.52 25.30
C GLU A 436 21.34 -4.69 23.78
N LEU A 437 21.61 -3.62 23.02
CA LEU A 437 21.61 -3.61 21.56
C LEU A 437 22.87 -2.95 20.98
N PRO A 438 24.09 -3.39 21.36
CA PRO A 438 25.35 -2.72 20.99
C PRO A 438 25.65 -2.70 19.47
N HIS A 439 24.92 -3.50 18.69
CA HIS A 439 25.06 -3.58 17.23
C HIS A 439 23.91 -2.89 16.47
N CYS A 440 22.88 -2.42 17.18
CA CYS A 440 21.76 -1.72 16.57
C CYS A 440 22.14 -0.27 16.30
N LYS A 441 21.99 0.18 15.04
CA LYS A 441 22.18 1.59 14.69
C LYS A 441 20.88 2.37 14.90
N ILE A 442 20.97 3.51 15.56
CA ILE A 442 19.81 4.35 15.85
C ILE A 442 19.71 5.45 14.78
N ILE A 443 18.53 5.57 14.18
CA ILE A 443 18.19 6.61 13.20
C ILE A 443 17.05 7.46 13.76
N LEU A 444 17.31 8.74 13.97
CA LEU A 444 16.29 9.73 14.32
C LEU A 444 15.59 10.23 13.06
N HIS A 445 14.28 10.08 12.98
CA HIS A 445 13.46 10.62 11.90
C HIS A 445 12.88 11.99 12.29
N LYS A 446 13.36 13.03 11.60
CA LYS A 446 13.03 14.44 11.89
C LYS A 446 11.80 14.91 11.10
N ALA A 447 10.62 14.35 11.38
CA ALA A 447 9.36 14.79 10.78
C ALA A 447 8.83 16.09 11.41
N ARG A 448 8.01 16.87 10.68
CA ARG A 448 7.47 18.16 11.16
C ARG A 448 6.02 18.37 10.77
N PHE A 449 5.18 18.76 11.73
CA PHE A 449 3.79 19.06 11.45
C PHE A 449 3.64 20.04 10.27
N THR A 450 2.63 19.80 9.44
CA THR A 450 2.10 20.74 8.47
C THR A 450 0.63 21.02 8.79
N ASP A 451 0.17 22.24 8.60
CA ASP A 451 -1.26 22.61 8.68
C ASP A 451 -1.85 22.85 7.28
N ILE A 452 -1.10 22.51 6.23
CA ILE A 452 -1.50 22.71 4.85
C ILE A 452 -1.74 21.35 4.20
N TYR A 453 -2.81 21.25 3.41
CA TYR A 453 -3.14 20.05 2.66
C TYR A 453 -3.67 20.37 1.26
N TYR A 454 -3.48 19.44 0.32
CA TYR A 454 -4.17 19.46 -0.98
C TYR A 454 -5.59 18.91 -0.84
N ASP A 455 -6.58 19.68 -1.28
CA ASP A 455 -7.95 19.18 -1.41
C ASP A 455 -8.11 18.26 -2.63
N LYS A 456 -9.32 17.71 -2.80
CA LYS A 456 -9.71 16.88 -3.95
C LYS A 456 -9.52 17.53 -5.33
N ASN A 457 -9.38 18.85 -5.40
CA ASN A 457 -9.14 19.62 -6.62
C ASN A 457 -7.66 20.03 -6.75
N ASN A 458 -6.77 19.46 -5.93
CA ASN A 458 -5.35 19.80 -5.82
C ASN A 458 -5.10 21.27 -5.42
N GLN A 459 -6.02 21.90 -4.69
CA GLN A 459 -5.82 23.25 -4.14
C GLN A 459 -5.28 23.18 -2.70
N LEU A 460 -4.35 24.07 -2.37
CA LEU A 460 -3.78 24.17 -1.03
C LEU A 460 -4.79 24.84 -0.08
N ASN A 461 -5.12 24.13 0.99
CA ASN A 461 -6.02 24.55 2.04
C ASN A 461 -5.37 24.43 3.40
N LYS A 462 -5.86 25.20 4.38
CA LYS A 462 -5.42 25.13 5.77
C LYS A 462 -6.33 24.18 6.57
N MET A 463 -5.75 23.32 7.39
CA MET A 463 -6.47 22.40 8.27
C MET A 463 -7.31 23.18 9.30
N THR A 464 -8.51 22.69 9.58
CA THR A 464 -9.44 23.26 10.57
C THR A 464 -9.98 22.17 11.50
N PRO A 465 -9.90 22.33 12.84
CA PRO A 465 -9.22 23.42 13.54
C PRO A 465 -7.70 23.39 13.30
N SER A 466 -7.06 24.55 13.24
CA SER A 466 -5.62 24.61 13.09
C SER A 466 -4.92 24.24 14.40
N ILE A 467 -4.03 23.26 14.36
CA ILE A 467 -3.05 23.03 15.42
C ILE A 467 -1.96 24.12 15.35
N ASP A 468 -1.34 24.45 16.49
CA ASP A 468 -0.18 25.36 16.50
C ASP A 468 1.07 24.62 16.02
N VAL A 469 1.15 24.45 14.70
CA VAL A 469 2.27 23.77 14.02
C VAL A 469 3.62 24.38 14.38
N LYS A 470 3.66 25.72 14.53
CA LYS A 470 4.91 26.43 14.82
C LYS A 470 5.43 26.04 16.20
N GLU A 471 4.58 26.07 17.21
CA GLU A 471 4.98 25.74 18.57
C GLU A 471 5.25 24.23 18.74
N LEU A 472 4.44 23.36 18.12
CA LEU A 472 4.70 21.90 18.11
C LEU A 472 6.06 21.58 17.47
N ASN A 473 6.35 22.15 16.30
CA ASN A 473 7.62 21.92 15.61
C ASN A 473 8.82 22.50 16.37
N LYS A 474 8.66 23.62 17.08
CA LYS A 474 9.70 24.17 17.96
C LYS A 474 10.06 23.21 19.09
N TYR A 475 9.07 22.55 19.70
CA TYR A 475 9.35 21.53 20.71
C TYR A 475 9.95 20.27 20.08
N TRP A 476 9.47 19.82 18.93
CA TRP A 476 10.08 18.71 18.21
C TRP A 476 11.56 18.99 17.87
N ASP A 477 11.89 20.18 17.38
CA ASP A 477 13.26 20.64 17.16
C ASP A 477 14.10 20.60 18.43
N THR A 478 13.50 20.93 19.58
CA THR A 478 14.18 20.93 20.87
C THR A 478 14.53 19.51 21.32
N LEU A 479 13.58 18.57 21.17
CA LEU A 479 13.82 17.18 21.51
C LEU A 479 14.84 16.54 20.55
N ASP A 480 14.68 16.74 19.24
CA ASP A 480 15.62 16.23 18.23
C ASP A 480 17.04 16.75 18.48
N ARG A 481 17.19 18.05 18.76
CA ARG A 481 18.49 18.66 19.06
C ARG A 481 19.14 18.02 20.28
N TYR A 482 18.37 17.79 21.36
CA TYR A 482 18.91 17.12 22.54
C TYR A 482 19.43 15.73 22.20
N VAL A 483 18.70 14.94 21.40
CA VAL A 483 19.17 13.61 20.99
C VAL A 483 20.46 13.69 20.17
N LEU A 484 20.51 14.59 19.18
CA LEU A 484 21.68 14.76 18.29
C LEU A 484 22.92 15.26 19.02
N GLU A 485 22.76 16.10 20.05
CA GLU A 485 23.87 16.66 20.82
C GLU A 485 24.43 15.69 21.86
N ASN A 486 23.62 14.76 22.38
CA ASN A 486 24.00 13.89 23.50
C ASN A 486 24.29 12.44 23.09
N PHE A 487 23.82 11.99 21.91
CA PHE A 487 23.95 10.61 21.50
C PHE A 487 24.49 10.47 20.07
N ASN A 488 25.22 9.38 19.83
CA ASN A 488 25.69 9.03 18.50
C ASN A 488 24.56 8.40 17.68
N VAL A 489 23.77 9.23 17.00
CA VAL A 489 22.65 8.81 16.15
C VAL A 489 22.84 9.28 14.72
N GLN A 490 22.35 8.49 13.78
CA GLN A 490 22.12 8.97 12.41
C GLN A 490 20.75 9.63 12.34
N PHE A 491 20.48 10.40 11.29
CA PHE A 491 19.18 11.02 11.12
C PHE A 491 18.72 11.03 9.67
N ILE A 492 17.40 11.03 9.49
CA ILE A 492 16.74 11.33 8.23
C ILE A 492 16.00 12.66 8.43
N ASP A 493 16.37 13.65 7.62
CA ASP A 493 15.77 14.98 7.59
C ASP A 493 15.32 15.28 6.16
N LEU A 494 14.01 15.41 5.96
CA LEU A 494 13.43 15.71 4.66
C LEU A 494 12.91 17.15 4.59
N ASN A 495 13.12 17.97 5.62
CA ASN A 495 12.52 19.31 5.75
C ASN A 495 13.10 20.34 4.77
N GLU A 496 14.15 20.00 4.01
CA GLU A 496 14.63 20.83 2.90
C GLU A 496 13.57 20.98 1.79
N LYS A 497 12.69 19.97 1.65
CA LYS A 497 11.51 20.03 0.80
C LYS A 497 10.27 20.31 1.66
N LYS A 498 9.34 21.09 1.11
CA LYS A 498 8.03 21.28 1.72
C LYS A 498 7.11 20.16 1.30
N TYR A 499 6.61 19.41 2.28
CA TYR A 499 5.56 18.43 2.08
C TYR A 499 4.26 18.90 2.72
N PHE A 500 3.16 18.58 2.07
CA PHE A 500 1.81 18.91 2.52
C PHE A 500 1.03 17.62 2.78
N SER A 501 -0.03 17.72 3.57
CA SER A 501 -0.99 16.62 3.64
C SER A 501 -1.89 16.62 2.38
N TYR A 502 -2.80 15.65 2.27
CA TYR A 502 -3.78 15.65 1.19
C TYR A 502 -5.07 14.94 1.59
N GLU A 503 -6.20 15.36 0.99
CA GLU A 503 -7.55 14.92 1.38
C GLU A 503 -7.77 13.42 1.18
N GLN A 504 -7.10 12.82 0.20
CA GLN A 504 -7.22 11.41 -0.16
C GLN A 504 -6.18 10.53 0.55
N HIS A 505 -5.51 11.02 1.60
CA HIS A 505 -4.57 10.21 2.36
C HIS A 505 -5.27 8.96 2.93
N PRO A 506 -4.66 7.75 2.90
CA PRO A 506 -5.29 6.52 3.41
C PRO A 506 -5.76 6.59 4.87
N TRP A 507 -5.23 7.54 5.63
CA TRP A 507 -5.52 7.79 7.04
C TRP A 507 -6.24 9.12 7.29
N GLY A 508 -6.72 9.78 6.23
CA GLY A 508 -7.32 11.12 6.28
C GLY A 508 -6.30 12.24 6.48
N VAL A 509 -6.79 13.48 6.40
CA VAL A 509 -5.99 14.71 6.55
C VAL A 509 -5.48 14.84 7.97
N PHE A 510 -4.16 14.92 8.13
CA PHE A 510 -3.54 15.21 9.42
C PHE A 510 -2.11 15.74 9.22
N GLY A 511 -1.58 16.47 10.21
CA GLY A 511 -0.35 17.23 10.07
C GLY A 511 0.93 16.42 9.86
N VAL A 512 0.88 15.09 9.93
CA VAL A 512 2.01 14.19 9.62
C VAL A 512 1.63 13.12 8.58
N HIS A 513 0.51 13.29 7.90
CA HIS A 513 0.02 12.43 6.81
C HIS A 513 0.33 13.10 5.48
N TYR A 514 1.58 13.01 5.03
CA TYR A 514 2.04 13.74 3.85
C TYR A 514 1.61 13.10 2.53
N GLU A 515 1.74 13.85 1.44
CA GLU A 515 1.72 13.33 0.08
C GLU A 515 2.68 12.14 -0.16
N MET A 516 2.34 11.29 -1.14
CA MET A 516 2.97 9.97 -1.34
C MET A 516 4.48 10.02 -1.66
N ASN A 517 4.95 11.08 -2.31
CA ASN A 517 6.37 11.31 -2.60
C ASN A 517 7.25 11.37 -1.33
N TYR A 518 6.71 11.83 -0.20
CA TYR A 518 7.43 11.86 1.08
C TYR A 518 7.98 10.49 1.47
N TYR A 519 7.15 9.46 1.36
CA TYR A 519 7.50 8.09 1.78
C TYR A 519 8.58 7.47 0.88
N GLY A 520 8.58 7.82 -0.40
CA GLY A 520 9.65 7.43 -1.34
C GLY A 520 10.98 8.14 -1.04
N ASP A 521 10.94 9.44 -0.73
CA ASP A 521 12.13 10.22 -0.37
C ASP A 521 12.72 9.77 0.98
N PHE A 522 11.88 9.37 1.93
CA PHE A 522 12.32 8.72 3.16
C PHE A 522 13.07 7.42 2.88
N LEU A 523 12.49 6.49 2.09
CA LEU A 523 13.16 5.21 1.81
C LEU A 523 14.48 5.42 1.07
N LYS A 524 14.54 6.38 0.14
CA LYS A 524 15.79 6.74 -0.53
C LYS A 524 16.86 7.18 0.47
N SER A 525 16.49 7.98 1.45
CA SER A 525 17.39 8.45 2.51
C SER A 525 17.84 7.31 3.42
N LEU A 526 16.92 6.40 3.78
CA LEU A 526 17.24 5.19 4.54
C LEU A 526 18.19 4.26 3.78
N HIS A 527 17.95 4.03 2.49
CA HIS A 527 18.83 3.24 1.63
C HIS A 527 20.25 3.80 1.59
N ASN A 528 20.38 5.12 1.46
CA ASN A 528 21.68 5.79 1.46
C ASN A 528 22.41 5.57 2.79
N LEU A 529 21.74 5.80 3.93
CA LEU A 529 22.35 5.60 5.26
C LEU A 529 22.82 4.15 5.43
N VAL A 530 21.96 3.19 5.09
CA VAL A 530 22.25 1.76 5.18
C VAL A 530 23.43 1.38 4.29
N LEU A 531 23.49 1.89 3.07
CA LEU A 531 24.57 1.61 2.14
C LEU A 531 25.90 2.17 2.65
N VAL A 532 25.93 3.42 3.11
CA VAL A 532 27.11 4.06 3.72
C VAL A 532 27.59 3.27 4.94
N ASN A 533 26.66 2.84 5.78
CA ASN A 533 26.94 2.01 6.94
C ASN A 533 27.53 0.66 6.58
N TYR A 534 27.05 0.03 5.51
CA TYR A 534 27.55 -1.25 5.03
C TYR A 534 28.94 -1.11 4.40
N LEU A 535 29.16 -0.06 3.60
CA LEU A 535 30.45 0.19 2.94
C LEU A 535 31.55 0.59 3.94
N SER A 536 31.20 1.38 4.97
CA SER A 536 32.16 1.81 6.00
C SER A 536 32.66 0.68 6.90
N THR A 537 31.86 -0.37 7.08
CA THR A 537 32.24 -1.58 7.86
C THR A 537 32.67 -2.75 6.98
N GLY A 538 32.61 -2.61 5.65
CA GLY A 538 32.98 -3.63 4.68
C GLY A 538 34.50 -3.84 4.54
N LYS A 539 34.89 -4.82 3.72
CA LYS A 539 36.31 -5.09 3.40
C LYS A 539 37.05 -3.81 2.97
N GLU A 540 38.33 -3.70 3.31
CA GLU A 540 39.19 -2.52 3.05
C GLU A 540 39.11 -1.98 1.61
N VAL A 541 38.88 -2.86 0.63
CA VAL A 541 38.66 -2.49 -0.79
C VAL A 541 37.42 -1.61 -0.98
N TYR A 542 36.30 -1.92 -0.33
CA TYR A 542 35.07 -1.13 -0.41
C TYR A 542 35.20 0.22 0.31
N ARG A 543 35.94 0.24 1.42
CA ARG A 543 36.28 1.47 2.14
C ARG A 543 37.13 2.40 1.28
N LYS A 544 38.17 1.88 0.62
CA LYS A 544 39.02 2.64 -0.33
C LYS A 544 38.23 3.16 -1.54
N ILE A 545 37.27 2.39 -2.06
CA ILE A 545 36.39 2.85 -3.15
C ILE A 545 35.46 3.98 -2.65
N PHE A 546 34.86 3.82 -1.47
CA PHE A 546 33.98 4.83 -0.89
C PHE A 546 34.71 6.15 -0.59
N ASP A 547 35.93 6.08 -0.03
CA ASP A 547 36.75 7.25 0.28
C ASP A 547 37.24 8.02 -0.97
N VAL A 548 37.22 7.39 -2.15
CA VAL A 548 37.53 8.02 -3.46
C VAL A 548 36.30 8.65 -4.12
N ILE A 549 35.09 8.20 -3.77
CA ILE A 549 33.82 8.66 -4.34
C ILE A 549 33.20 9.81 -3.52
N LYS A 550 33.50 9.86 -2.22
CA LYS A 550 33.17 10.99 -1.34
C LYS A 550 34.04 12.20 -1.66
#